data_AF-L9L2F1-F1
#
_entry.id   AF-L9L2F1-F1
#
_cell.length_a   1.000
_cell.length_b   1.000
_cell.length_c   1.000
_cell.angle_alpha   90.00
_cell.angle_beta   90.00
_cell.angle_gamma   90.00
#
_symmetry.space_group_name_H-M   'P 1'
#
loop_
_entity.id
_entity.type
_entity.pdbx_description
1 polymer ?
#
loop_
_entity_poly.entity_id
_entity_poly.type
_entity_poly.pdbx_seq_one_letter_code
_entity_poly.pdbx_strand_id
1 'polypeptide(L)'
;MARKAGNFYVSAEPKLAFVFRIRGINGVSPKVRKMLQLLRLCQIFNGTFVKLNNASINMLRIVGPYIAWGYLNLKSVNELIYKCGYGEISKKRIALTDNSLIA
;
A
#
# COMPACT_ATOMS: atom_id res chain seq x y z
N MET A 1 -4.23 5.66 31.19
CA MET A 1 -3.53 5.09 32.37
C MET A 1 -2.10 5.61 32.50
N ALA A 2 -1.26 5.58 31.45
CA ALA A 2 0.11 6.14 31.50
C ALA A 2 0.19 7.62 31.92
N ARG A 3 -0.64 8.49 31.31
CA ARG A 3 -0.66 9.94 31.60
C ARG A 3 -1.06 10.27 33.05
N LYS A 4 -1.81 9.39 33.73
CA LYS A 4 -2.18 9.54 35.14
C LYS A 4 -1.00 9.26 36.09
N ALA A 5 -0.03 8.47 35.65
CA ALA A 5 1.17 8.11 36.41
C ALA A 5 2.40 8.98 36.04
N GLY A 6 2.20 10.11 35.34
CA GLY A 6 3.30 10.95 34.86
C GLY A 6 4.13 10.35 33.71
N ASN A 7 3.73 9.18 33.19
CA ASN A 7 4.47 8.45 32.15
C ASN A 7 3.91 8.69 30.74
N PHE A 8 4.76 8.44 29.73
CA PHE A 8 4.41 8.55 28.31
C PHE A 8 3.83 7.25 27.76
N TYR A 9 2.85 7.38 26.86
CA TYR A 9 2.33 6.26 26.08
C TYR A 9 2.91 6.34 24.67
N VAL A 10 3.61 5.28 24.25
CA VAL A 10 4.13 5.14 22.88
C VAL A 10 3.25 4.14 22.14
N SER A 11 2.68 4.56 21.03
CA SER A 11 1.90 3.66 20.17
C SER A 11 2.81 2.64 19.50
N ALA A 12 2.28 1.44 19.27
CA ALA A 12 2.96 0.43 18.47
C ALA A 12 3.27 0.95 17.07
N GLU A 13 4.38 0.49 16.50
CA GLU A 13 4.74 0.79 15.13
C GLU A 13 3.71 0.20 14.14
N PRO A 14 3.32 0.97 13.12
CA PRO A 14 2.38 0.51 12.10
C PRO A 14 3.01 -0.61 11.26
N LYS A 15 2.23 -1.67 11.02
CA LYS A 15 2.68 -2.87 10.30
C LYS A 15 2.26 -2.89 8.83
N LEU A 16 1.40 -1.97 8.40
CA LEU A 16 0.81 -1.92 7.07
C LEU A 16 0.86 -0.48 6.55
N ALA A 17 1.32 -0.31 5.31
CA ALA A 17 1.23 0.95 4.58
C ALA A 17 0.41 0.76 3.31
N PHE A 18 -0.23 1.83 2.88
CA PHE A 18 -0.76 1.94 1.52
C PHE A 18 0.20 2.79 0.70
N VAL A 19 0.53 2.31 -0.50
CA VAL A 19 1.48 2.92 -1.41
C VAL A 19 0.77 3.24 -2.71
N PHE A 20 0.89 4.48 -3.18
CA PHE A 20 0.22 5.00 -4.35
C PHE A 20 1.23 5.59 -5.34
N ARG A 21 1.11 5.29 -6.62
CA ARG A 21 2.03 5.81 -7.64
C ARG A 21 1.58 7.19 -8.13
N ILE A 22 2.43 8.19 -7.95
CA ILE A 22 2.14 9.58 -8.30
C ILE A 22 2.77 10.03 -9.62
N ARG A 23 3.83 9.37 -10.09
CA ARG A 23 4.54 9.73 -11.34
C ARG A 23 4.43 8.67 -12.43
N GLY A 24 4.47 9.12 -13.68
CA GLY A 24 4.43 8.29 -14.88
C GLY A 24 5.66 7.38 -15.07
N ILE A 25 5.73 6.70 -16.22
CA ILE A 25 6.76 5.68 -16.54
C ILE A 25 8.01 6.24 -17.21
N ASN A 26 7.98 7.47 -17.68
CA ASN A 26 9.07 8.06 -18.46
C ASN A 26 10.24 8.50 -17.58
N GLY A 27 11.48 8.26 -18.02
CA GLY A 27 12.69 8.69 -17.31
C GLY A 27 12.97 7.98 -15.98
N VAL A 28 12.36 6.81 -15.75
CA VAL A 28 12.59 6.03 -14.53
C VAL A 28 13.81 5.12 -14.72
N SER A 29 14.77 5.19 -13.79
CA SER A 29 15.96 4.33 -13.83
C SER A 29 15.59 2.84 -13.75
N PRO A 30 16.35 1.92 -14.38
CA PRO A 30 16.02 0.50 -14.39
C PRO A 30 15.82 -0.12 -13.00
N LYS A 31 16.65 0.31 -12.03
CA LYS A 31 16.57 -0.13 -10.62
C LYS A 31 15.24 0.27 -9.98
N VAL A 32 14.84 1.53 -10.13
CA VAL A 32 13.56 2.03 -9.59
C VAL A 32 12.38 1.38 -10.32
N ARG A 33 12.47 1.23 -11.64
CA ARG A 33 11.44 0.57 -12.45
C ARG A 33 11.20 -0.86 -11.97
N LYS A 34 12.26 -1.61 -11.66
CA LYS A 34 12.13 -2.97 -11.12
C LYS A 34 11.49 -3.00 -9.74
N MET A 35 11.84 -2.07 -8.85
CA MET A 35 11.20 -1.96 -7.53
C MET A 35 9.71 -1.62 -7.63
N LEU A 36 9.32 -0.67 -8.51
CA LEU A 36 7.91 -0.36 -8.75
C LEU A 36 7.14 -1.57 -9.29
N GLN A 37 7.76 -2.37 -10.17
CA GLN A 37 7.17 -3.62 -10.65
C GLN A 37 6.97 -4.65 -9.52
N LEU A 38 7.97 -4.81 -8.63
CA LEU A 38 7.85 -5.71 -7.46
C LEU A 38 6.72 -5.29 -6.52
N LEU A 39 6.50 -3.98 -6.36
CA LEU A 39 5.36 -3.41 -5.62
C LEU A 39 4.03 -3.45 -6.39
N ARG A 40 4.02 -3.98 -7.62
CA ARG A 40 2.89 -4.01 -8.57
C ARG A 40 2.35 -2.61 -8.96
N LEU A 41 3.18 -1.58 -8.85
CA LEU A 41 2.87 -0.19 -9.19
C LEU A 41 3.27 0.15 -10.64
N CYS A 42 2.69 -0.55 -11.62
CA CYS A 42 3.08 -0.41 -13.03
C CYS A 42 2.50 0.82 -13.74
N GLN A 43 1.32 1.31 -13.32
CA GLN A 43 0.63 2.47 -13.89
C GLN A 43 0.50 3.59 -12.86
N ILE A 44 0.32 4.83 -13.34
CA ILE A 44 0.00 5.97 -12.48
C ILE A 44 -1.34 5.73 -11.77
N PHE A 45 -1.48 6.22 -10.54
CA PHE A 45 -2.66 6.04 -9.70
C PHE A 45 -3.00 4.60 -9.31
N ASN A 46 -2.08 3.65 -9.56
CA ASN A 46 -2.18 2.34 -8.92
C ASN A 46 -1.80 2.46 -7.44
N GLY A 47 -2.52 1.71 -6.61
CA GLY A 47 -2.28 1.61 -5.18
C GLY A 47 -2.16 0.17 -4.73
N THR A 48 -1.22 -0.13 -3.84
CA THR A 48 -1.06 -1.45 -3.22
C THR A 48 -0.84 -1.34 -1.72
N PHE A 49 -1.38 -2.32 -1.00
CA PHE A 49 -1.09 -2.52 0.42
C PHE A 49 0.23 -3.26 0.57
N VAL A 50 1.13 -2.73 1.41
CA VAL A 50 2.46 -3.29 1.65
C VAL A 50 2.64 -3.52 3.14
N LYS A 51 2.98 -4.75 3.52
CA LYS A 51 3.40 -5.08 4.89
C LYS A 51 4.76 -4.47 5.15
N LEU A 52 4.88 -3.71 6.25
CA LEU A 52 6.09 -3.02 6.62
C LEU A 52 7.05 -3.97 7.34
N ASN A 53 8.26 -4.01 6.81
CA ASN A 53 9.44 -4.67 7.34
C ASN A 53 10.67 -3.84 6.94
N ASN A 54 11.85 -4.14 7.48
CA ASN A 54 13.05 -3.36 7.19
C ASN A 54 13.37 -3.30 5.67
N ALA A 55 13.15 -4.38 4.94
CA ALA A 55 13.41 -4.45 3.50
C ALA A 55 12.44 -3.58 2.68
N SER A 56 11.14 -3.61 2.99
CA SER A 56 10.11 -2.82 2.31
C SER A 56 10.28 -1.34 2.58
N ILE A 57 10.60 -0.95 3.82
CA ILE A 57 10.91 0.45 4.14
C ILE A 57 12.10 0.94 3.30
N ASN A 58 13.14 0.12 3.14
CA ASN A 58 14.28 0.49 2.29
C ASN A 58 13.90 0.58 0.81
N MET A 59 13.03 -0.31 0.30
CA MET A 59 12.49 -0.18 -1.06
C MET A 59 11.69 1.12 -1.23
N LEU A 60 10.80 1.44 -0.27
CA LEU A 60 9.97 2.64 -0.29
C LEU A 60 10.81 3.92 -0.25
N ARG A 61 11.93 3.92 0.48
CA ARG A 61 12.90 5.03 0.48
C ARG A 61 13.51 5.25 -0.91
N ILE A 62 13.89 4.18 -1.61
CA ILE A 62 14.49 4.26 -2.94
C ILE A 62 13.49 4.75 -4.00
N VAL A 63 12.25 4.25 -3.94
CA VAL A 63 11.20 4.65 -4.90
C VAL A 63 10.46 5.93 -4.50
N GLY A 64 10.77 6.49 -3.32
CA GLY A 64 10.07 7.61 -2.67
C GLY A 64 9.68 8.77 -3.59
N PRO A 65 10.54 9.22 -4.51
CA PRO A 65 10.18 10.31 -5.42
C PRO A 65 8.99 10.00 -6.36
N TYR A 66 8.70 8.72 -6.64
CA TYR A 66 7.66 8.28 -7.59
C TYR A 66 6.37 7.82 -6.93
N ILE A 67 6.36 7.70 -5.60
CA ILE A 67 5.24 7.18 -4.81
C ILE A 67 4.85 8.17 -3.71
N ALA A 68 3.58 8.15 -3.33
CA ALA A 68 3.11 8.65 -2.05
C ALA A 68 2.70 7.44 -1.21
N TRP A 69 3.08 7.39 0.06
CA TRP A 69 2.69 6.28 0.92
C TRP A 69 2.48 6.73 2.36
N GLY A 70 1.67 5.98 3.09
CA GLY A 70 1.36 6.27 4.48
C GLY A 70 0.49 5.19 5.12
N TYR A 71 0.11 5.44 6.37
CA TYR A 71 -0.74 4.54 7.14
C TYR A 71 -2.21 4.93 6.94
N LEU A 72 -3.05 3.96 6.62
CA LEU A 72 -4.48 4.20 6.44
C LEU A 72 -5.27 3.90 7.71
N ASN A 73 -6.39 4.61 7.86
CA ASN A 73 -7.41 4.28 8.84
C ASN A 73 -8.32 3.15 8.32
N LEU A 74 -9.05 2.50 9.22
CA LEU A 74 -9.95 1.39 8.88
C LEU A 74 -11.04 1.80 7.87
N LYS A 75 -11.57 3.02 7.99
CA LYS A 75 -12.60 3.55 7.09
C LYS A 75 -12.11 3.63 5.64
N SER A 76 -10.92 4.18 5.43
CA SER A 76 -10.28 4.31 4.11
C SER A 76 -9.94 2.96 3.52
N VAL A 77 -9.51 1.99 4.34
CA VAL A 77 -9.29 0.60 3.88
C VAL A 77 -10.60 0.01 3.37
N ASN A 78 -11.69 0.12 4.13
CA ASN A 78 -12.99 -0.38 3.71
C ASN A 78 -13.48 0.30 2.44
N GLU A 79 -13.43 1.64 2.37
CA GLU A 79 -13.86 2.38 1.18
C GLU A 79 -13.05 2.00 -0.06
N LEU A 80 -11.74 1.78 0.07
CA LEU A 80 -10.88 1.32 -1.03
C LEU A 80 -11.27 -0.08 -1.51
N ILE A 81 -11.50 -1.01 -0.59
CA ILE A 81 -11.87 -2.38 -0.95
C ILE A 81 -13.25 -2.42 -1.58
N TYR A 82 -14.24 -1.72 -1.02
CA TYR A 82 -15.60 -1.73 -1.56
C TYR A 82 -15.73 -0.98 -2.89
N LYS A 83 -15.03 0.14 -3.08
CA LYS A 83 -15.16 0.96 -4.32
C LYS A 83 -14.18 0.55 -5.42
N CYS A 84 -12.98 0.12 -5.04
CA CYS A 84 -11.87 -0.09 -5.97
C CYS A 84 -11.24 -1.47 -5.84
N GLY A 85 -11.84 -2.39 -5.07
CA GLY A 85 -11.36 -3.74 -4.88
C GLY A 85 -11.59 -4.61 -6.11
N TYR A 86 -10.51 -5.21 -6.60
CA TYR A 86 -10.55 -6.23 -7.64
C TYR A 86 -9.83 -7.48 -7.12
N GLY A 87 -10.43 -8.64 -7.37
CA GLY A 87 -9.80 -9.94 -7.16
C GLY A 87 -9.19 -10.47 -8.46
N GLU A 88 -8.15 -11.29 -8.33
CA GLU A 88 -7.65 -12.11 -9.43
C GLU A 88 -8.24 -13.51 -9.30
N ILE A 89 -9.28 -13.81 -10.10
CA ILE A 89 -9.99 -15.09 -10.10
C ILE A 89 -9.75 -15.73 -11.47
N SER A 90 -9.23 -16.96 -11.49
CA SER A 90 -8.91 -17.67 -12.74
C SER A 90 -8.05 -16.85 -13.72
N LYS A 91 -7.03 -16.12 -13.19
CA LYS A 91 -6.13 -15.21 -13.92
C LYS A 91 -6.81 -14.01 -14.59
N LYS A 92 -8.06 -13.71 -14.21
CA LYS A 92 -8.80 -12.53 -14.69
C LYS A 92 -9.03 -11.57 -13.53
N ARG A 93 -8.97 -10.28 -13.84
CA ARG A 93 -9.29 -9.20 -12.89
C ARG A 93 -10.81 -9.03 -12.85
N ILE A 94 -11.43 -9.38 -11.73
CA ILE A 94 -12.88 -9.31 -11.52
C ILE A 94 -13.17 -8.35 -10.36
N ALA A 95 -14.19 -7.50 -10.50
CA ALA A 95 -14.61 -6.61 -9.42
C ALA A 95 -15.23 -7.43 -8.27
N LEU A 96 -14.94 -7.06 -7.03
CA LEU A 96 -15.49 -7.73 -5.85
C LEU A 96 -16.91 -7.22 -5.60
N THR A 97 -17.91 -7.92 -6.14
CA THR A 97 -19.34 -7.55 -5.99
C THR A 97 -20.07 -8.37 -4.94
N ASP A 98 -19.71 -9.65 -4.81
CA ASP A 98 -20.34 -10.58 -3.89
C ASP A 98 -19.27 -11.36 -3.12
N ASN A 99 -19.59 -11.71 -1.87
CA ASN A 99 -18.72 -12.47 -0.99
C ASN A 99 -18.52 -13.91 -1.49
N SER A 100 -19.43 -14.43 -2.32
CA SER A 100 -19.27 -15.72 -3.01
C SER A 100 -18.01 -15.78 -3.88
N LEU A 101 -17.48 -14.64 -4.33
CA LEU A 101 -16.25 -14.55 -5.12
C LEU A 101 -14.96 -14.69 -4.28
N ILE A 102 -15.07 -14.62 -2.94
CA ILE A 102 -13.94 -14.61 -2.00
C ILE A 102 -13.80 -15.96 -1.29
N ALA A 103 -14.90 -16.69 -1.13
CA ALA A 103 -15.02 -17.92 -0.33
C ALA A 103 -14.35 -19.14 -0.98
#